data_AF-A0A914Z8Y4-F1
#
_entry.id   AF-A0A914Z8Y4-F1
#
_cell.length_a   1.000
_cell.length_b   1.000
_cell.length_c   1.000
_cell.angle_alpha   90.00
_cell.angle_beta   90.00
_cell.angle_gamma   90.00
#
_symmetry.space_group_name_H-M   'P 1'
#
loop_
_entity.id
_entity.type
_entity.pdbx_description
1 polymer ?
#
loop_
_entity_poly.entity_id
_entity_poly.type
_entity_poly.pdbx_seq_one_letter_code
_entity_poly.pdbx_strand_id
1 'polypeptide(L)'
;MVEALLSQRNLQPKELGSAKILCKDMIEYIPLCVKCFNDHPTFAPQAVQTVNREFMINLEVKRAIKEYERIMDETFLKCKAGFETVELRQRHDSGFIMIKKEITERMKDKNICYEVIEKIMEDLKSVSKKYQEKNALLVENEKKRVNLIKEKRQHEEQIARKNAETEAKLEAQKREHQLQQERNRQEEAKRAAEAAARFEKEKT
;
A
#
# COMPACT_ATOMS: atom_id res chain seq x y z
N MET A 1 -16.85 43.12 -36.29
CA MET A 1 -16.58 41.84 -37.02
C MET A 1 -15.77 40.83 -36.22
N VAL A 2 -14.86 41.21 -35.32
CA VAL A 2 -14.06 40.26 -34.51
C VAL A 2 -14.85 39.65 -33.33
N GLU A 3 -15.80 40.39 -32.73
CA GLU A 3 -16.68 39.85 -31.68
C GLU A 3 -17.47 38.62 -32.13
N ALA A 4 -17.84 38.55 -33.41
CA ALA A 4 -18.52 37.38 -33.97
C ALA A 4 -17.60 36.14 -34.08
N LEU A 5 -16.27 36.26 -34.03
CA LEU A 5 -15.36 35.12 -34.10
C LEU A 5 -14.88 34.67 -32.71
N LEU A 6 -14.69 35.61 -31.80
CA LEU A 6 -14.14 35.35 -30.46
C LEU A 6 -15.22 35.26 -29.37
N SER A 7 -16.51 35.35 -29.72
CA SER A 7 -17.57 35.13 -28.74
C SER A 7 -17.52 33.70 -28.19
N GLN A 8 -17.85 33.52 -26.91
CA GLN A 8 -17.87 32.22 -26.26
C GLN A 8 -18.76 31.18 -26.97
N ARG A 9 -19.82 31.64 -27.66
CA ARG A 9 -20.72 30.77 -28.44
C ARG A 9 -20.06 30.24 -29.72
N ASN A 10 -19.05 30.94 -30.23
CA ASN A 10 -18.40 30.64 -31.51
C ASN A 10 -17.01 30.01 -31.33
N LEU A 11 -16.47 29.99 -30.11
CA LEU A 11 -15.25 29.24 -29.80
C LEU A 11 -15.53 27.73 -29.91
N GLN A 12 -14.92 27.12 -30.93
CA GLN A 12 -14.97 25.68 -31.12
C GLN A 12 -13.72 25.03 -30.51
N PRO A 13 -13.86 23.93 -29.74
CA PRO A 13 -12.71 23.16 -29.31
C PRO A 13 -11.97 22.61 -30.53
N LYS A 14 -10.64 22.47 -30.42
CA LYS A 14 -9.86 21.83 -31.47
C LYS A 14 -10.21 20.35 -31.52
N GLU A 15 -10.53 19.85 -32.70
CA GLU A 15 -10.84 18.44 -32.94
C GLU A 15 -9.83 17.84 -33.93
N LEU A 16 -9.44 16.59 -33.67
CA LEU A 16 -8.69 15.74 -34.60
C LEU A 16 -9.48 14.44 -34.76
N GLY A 17 -10.04 14.22 -35.94
CA GLY A 17 -11.04 13.16 -36.14
C GLY A 17 -12.28 13.40 -35.29
N SER A 18 -12.63 12.45 -34.42
CA SER A 18 -13.75 12.56 -33.47
C SER A 18 -13.34 12.98 -32.05
N ALA A 19 -12.04 13.22 -31.80
CA ALA A 19 -11.54 13.53 -30.47
C ALA A 19 -11.34 15.04 -30.27
N LYS A 20 -11.82 15.56 -29.15
CA LYS A 20 -11.45 16.88 -28.66
C LYS A 20 -10.03 16.84 -28.10
N ILE A 21 -9.23 17.81 -28.52
CA ILE A 21 -7.80 17.92 -28.20
C ILE A 21 -7.62 19.01 -27.14
N LEU A 22 -6.98 18.65 -26.03
CA LEU A 22 -6.66 19.58 -24.95
C LEU A 22 -5.37 20.32 -25.27
N CYS A 23 -5.11 21.45 -24.60
CA CYS A 23 -3.88 22.23 -24.81
C CYS A 23 -2.61 21.39 -24.58
N LYS A 24 -2.61 20.50 -23.58
CA LYS A 24 -1.50 19.57 -23.32
C LYS A 24 -1.27 18.59 -24.48
N ASP A 25 -2.35 18.15 -25.13
CA ASP A 25 -2.29 17.20 -26.23
C ASP A 25 -1.73 17.90 -27.48
N MET A 26 -2.05 19.20 -27.67
CA MET A 26 -1.47 20.03 -28.74
C MET A 26 0.05 20.20 -28.62
N ILE A 27 0.59 20.28 -27.40
CA ILE A 27 2.04 20.37 -27.16
C ILE A 27 2.76 19.12 -27.69
N GLU A 28 2.12 17.95 -27.61
CA GLU A 28 2.65 16.69 -28.13
C GLU A 28 2.44 16.55 -29.64
N TYR A 29 1.32 17.07 -30.16
CA TYR A 29 0.96 16.95 -31.58
C TYR A 29 1.78 17.86 -32.51
N ILE A 30 1.99 19.13 -32.13
CA ILE A 30 2.66 20.13 -32.98
C ILE A 30 4.06 19.66 -33.43
N PRO A 31 4.93 19.15 -32.53
CA PRO A 31 6.25 18.64 -32.93
C PRO A 31 6.18 17.50 -33.96
N LEU A 32 5.17 16.63 -33.87
CA LEU A 32 4.99 15.53 -34.83
C LEU A 32 4.64 16.06 -36.22
N CYS A 33 3.76 17.07 -36.29
CA CYS A 33 3.46 17.74 -37.55
C CYS A 33 4.70 18.42 -38.13
N VAL A 34 5.44 19.18 -37.33
CA VAL A 34 6.67 19.87 -37.77
C VAL A 34 7.69 18.87 -38.31
N LYS A 35 7.90 17.75 -37.60
CA LYS A 35 8.78 16.67 -38.07
C LYS A 35 8.32 16.10 -39.41
N CYS A 36 7.02 15.82 -39.57
CA CYS A 36 6.46 15.34 -40.83
C CYS A 36 6.74 16.29 -42.01
N PHE A 37 6.59 17.60 -41.82
CA PHE A 37 6.89 18.59 -42.86
C PHE A 37 8.40 18.74 -43.14
N ASN A 38 9.25 18.53 -42.14
CA ASN A 38 10.71 18.54 -42.34
C ASN A 38 11.19 17.29 -43.09
N ASP A 39 10.64 16.12 -42.77
CA ASP A 39 10.97 14.83 -43.39
C ASP A 39 10.36 14.72 -44.80
N HIS A 40 9.28 15.46 -45.07
CA HIS A 40 8.61 15.54 -46.36
C HIS A 40 8.48 17.01 -46.83
N PRO A 41 9.56 17.59 -47.42
CA PRO A 41 9.60 19.00 -47.84
C PRO A 41 8.52 19.35 -48.88
N THR A 42 8.13 18.38 -49.69
CA THR A 42 6.92 18.44 -50.52
C THR A 42 5.76 17.82 -49.74
N PHE A 43 4.65 18.55 -49.63
CA PHE A 43 3.46 18.07 -48.92
C PHE A 43 3.08 16.65 -49.33
N ALA A 44 3.16 15.72 -48.38
CA ALA A 44 2.80 14.32 -48.53
C ALA A 44 1.54 14.03 -47.70
N PRO A 45 0.33 14.09 -48.28
CA PRO A 45 -0.93 13.89 -47.54
C PRO A 45 -0.96 12.60 -46.72
N GLN A 46 -0.35 11.53 -47.24
CA GLN A 46 -0.25 10.23 -46.58
C GLN A 46 0.62 10.31 -45.31
N ALA A 47 1.72 11.06 -45.33
CA ALA A 47 2.56 11.23 -44.15
C ALA A 47 1.82 11.99 -43.03
N VAL A 48 1.05 13.01 -43.41
CA VAL A 48 0.18 13.74 -42.45
C VAL A 48 -0.90 12.81 -41.88
N GLN A 49 -1.52 11.97 -42.71
CA GLN A 49 -2.48 10.98 -42.23
C GLN A 49 -1.85 9.97 -41.26
N THR A 50 -0.63 9.52 -41.53
CA THR A 50 0.13 8.63 -40.64
C THR A 50 0.38 9.31 -39.29
N VAL A 51 0.88 10.55 -39.28
CA VAL A 51 1.11 11.30 -38.04
C VAL A 51 -0.18 11.49 -37.25
N ASN A 52 -1.29 11.84 -37.92
CA ASN A 52 -2.57 12.01 -37.26
C ASN A 52 -3.05 10.70 -36.63
N ARG A 53 -2.89 9.59 -37.35
CA ARG A 53 -3.26 8.24 -36.87
C ARG A 53 -2.43 7.85 -35.66
N GLU A 54 -1.10 7.97 -35.74
CA GLU A 54 -0.18 7.65 -34.64
C GLU A 54 -0.46 8.48 -33.40
N PHE A 55 -0.67 9.79 -33.57
CA PHE A 55 -1.00 10.68 -32.47
C PHE A 55 -2.33 10.30 -31.80
N MET A 56 -3.37 10.03 -32.58
CA MET A 56 -4.67 9.60 -32.05
C MET A 56 -4.57 8.30 -31.27
N ILE A 57 -3.79 7.34 -31.77
CA ILE A 57 -3.53 6.07 -31.08
C ILE A 57 -2.84 6.33 -29.75
N ASN A 58 -1.72 7.06 -29.76
CA ASN A 58 -0.94 7.32 -28.56
C ASN A 58 -1.73 8.12 -27.51
N LEU A 59 -2.58 9.06 -27.97
CA LEU A 59 -3.44 9.85 -27.11
C LEU A 59 -4.49 8.98 -26.40
N GLU A 60 -5.16 8.07 -27.11
CA GLU A 60 -6.15 7.18 -26.50
C GLU A 60 -5.49 6.15 -25.59
N VAL A 61 -4.33 5.59 -25.97
CA VAL A 61 -3.53 4.71 -25.10
C VAL A 61 -3.19 5.42 -23.78
N LYS A 62 -2.67 6.65 -23.85
CA LYS A 62 -2.32 7.45 -22.68
C LYS A 62 -3.52 7.74 -21.78
N ARG A 63 -4.68 8.06 -22.37
CA ARG A 63 -5.93 8.30 -21.63
C ARG A 63 -6.40 7.03 -20.92
N ALA A 64 -6.37 5.90 -21.63
CA ALA A 64 -6.77 4.60 -21.11
C ALA A 64 -5.88 4.14 -19.95
N ILE A 65 -4.56 4.24 -20.09
CA ILE A 65 -3.61 3.88 -19.02
C ILE A 65 -3.82 4.75 -17.79
N LYS A 66 -4.00 6.07 -17.99
CA LYS A 66 -4.24 6.97 -16.86
C LYS A 66 -5.53 6.62 -16.11
N GLU A 67 -6.58 6.27 -16.83
CA GLU A 67 -7.85 5.85 -16.22
C GLU A 67 -7.70 4.51 -15.51
N TYR A 68 -6.98 3.57 -16.11
CA TYR A 68 -6.64 2.31 -15.47
C TYR A 68 -5.86 2.52 -14.16
N GLU A 69 -4.80 3.33 -14.19
CA GLU A 69 -4.00 3.65 -13.01
C GLU A 69 -4.86 4.29 -11.93
N ARG A 70 -5.77 5.21 -12.28
CA ARG A 70 -6.72 5.81 -11.33
C ARG A 70 -7.59 4.75 -10.65
N ILE A 71 -8.18 3.82 -11.43
CA ILE A 71 -9.01 2.72 -10.91
C ILE A 71 -8.20 1.84 -9.96
N MET A 72 -6.96 1.50 -10.35
CA MET A 72 -6.08 0.63 -9.56
C MET A 72 -5.58 1.33 -8.31
N ASP A 73 -5.20 2.60 -8.36
CA ASP A 73 -4.76 3.39 -7.19
C ASP A 73 -5.91 3.53 -6.19
N GLU A 74 -7.13 3.85 -6.64
CA GLU A 74 -8.31 3.93 -5.77
C GLU A 74 -8.63 2.59 -5.12
N THR A 75 -8.48 1.50 -5.88
CA THR A 75 -8.64 0.15 -5.33
C THR A 75 -7.57 -0.10 -4.28
N PHE A 76 -6.31 0.13 -4.61
CA PHE A 76 -5.17 -0.11 -3.74
C PHE A 76 -5.23 0.73 -2.44
N LEU A 77 -5.72 1.97 -2.51
CA LEU A 77 -5.92 2.84 -1.33
C LEU A 77 -7.05 2.35 -0.42
N LYS A 78 -8.12 1.79 -1.00
CA LYS A 78 -9.24 1.23 -0.23
C LYS A 78 -8.90 -0.15 0.34
N CYS A 79 -7.90 -0.82 -0.21
CA CYS A 79 -7.42 -2.09 0.27
C CYS A 79 -6.62 -1.94 1.58
N LYS A 80 -7.02 -2.64 2.63
CA LYS A 80 -6.17 -2.85 3.82
C LYS A 80 -4.98 -3.74 3.46
N ALA A 81 -3.89 -3.66 4.21
CA ALA A 81 -2.72 -4.53 4.01
C ALA A 81 -3.15 -6.01 4.02
N GLY A 82 -2.72 -6.77 3.02
CA GLY A 82 -2.99 -8.21 2.92
C GLY A 82 -4.24 -8.61 2.14
N PHE A 83 -4.67 -7.81 1.15
CA PHE A 83 -5.68 -8.29 0.19
C PHE A 83 -5.27 -9.63 -0.42
N GLU A 84 -6.21 -10.57 -0.43
CA GLU A 84 -6.07 -11.79 -1.21
C GLU A 84 -5.90 -11.39 -2.67
N THR A 85 -4.85 -11.89 -3.31
CA THR A 85 -4.47 -11.63 -4.70
C THR A 85 -5.61 -11.82 -5.72
N VAL A 86 -6.70 -12.47 -5.31
CA VAL A 86 -7.92 -12.71 -6.08
C VAL A 86 -8.73 -11.43 -6.30
N GLU A 87 -8.95 -10.60 -5.28
CA GLU A 87 -9.80 -9.41 -5.43
C GLU A 87 -9.10 -8.31 -6.23
N LEU A 88 -7.78 -8.16 -6.06
CA LEU A 88 -6.95 -7.28 -6.89
C LEU A 88 -6.95 -7.73 -8.37
N ARG A 89 -6.93 -9.06 -8.61
CA ARG A 89 -7.01 -9.63 -9.97
C ARG A 89 -8.38 -9.40 -10.60
N GLN A 90 -9.46 -9.63 -9.86
CA GLN A 90 -10.81 -9.37 -10.36
C GLN A 90 -11.01 -7.88 -10.73
N ARG A 91 -10.44 -6.97 -9.93
CA ARG A 91 -10.48 -5.52 -10.21
C ARG A 91 -9.62 -5.15 -11.42
N HIS A 92 -8.43 -5.73 -11.55
CA HIS A 92 -7.60 -5.61 -12.74
C HIS A 92 -8.38 -6.00 -14.01
N ASP A 93 -9.01 -7.18 -14.00
CA ASP A 93 -9.75 -7.71 -15.14
C ASP A 93 -10.99 -6.86 -15.46
N SER A 94 -11.72 -6.44 -14.42
CA SER A 94 -12.90 -5.56 -14.58
C SER A 94 -12.52 -4.19 -15.15
N GLY A 95 -11.44 -3.58 -14.65
CA GLY A 95 -10.96 -2.28 -15.14
C GLY A 95 -10.53 -2.34 -16.60
N PHE A 96 -9.85 -3.43 -17.00
CA PHE A 96 -9.49 -3.64 -18.40
C PHE A 96 -10.71 -3.80 -19.32
N ILE A 97 -11.70 -4.61 -18.92
CA ILE A 97 -12.94 -4.81 -19.69
C ILE A 97 -13.66 -3.47 -19.90
N MET A 98 -13.75 -2.64 -18.85
CA MET A 98 -14.40 -1.33 -18.93
C MET A 98 -13.71 -0.41 -19.93
N ILE A 99 -12.38 -0.28 -19.84
CA ILE A 99 -11.58 0.55 -20.76
C ILE A 99 -11.73 0.07 -22.20
N LYS A 100 -11.66 -1.24 -22.44
CA LYS A 100 -11.84 -1.82 -23.77
C LYS A 100 -13.20 -1.46 -24.35
N LYS A 101 -14.26 -1.54 -23.54
CA LYS A 101 -15.63 -1.18 -23.94
C LYS A 101 -15.72 0.31 -24.30
N GLU A 102 -15.22 1.20 -23.45
CA GLU A 102 -15.24 2.65 -23.72
C GLU A 102 -14.50 3.02 -25.00
N ILE A 103 -13.31 2.45 -25.24
CA ILE A 103 -12.53 2.72 -26.46
C ILE A 103 -13.31 2.25 -27.69
N THR A 104 -13.92 1.06 -27.62
CA THR A 104 -14.72 0.52 -28.71
C THR A 104 -15.92 1.41 -29.04
N GLU A 105 -16.53 2.04 -28.03
CA GLU A 105 -17.66 2.97 -28.22
C GLU A 105 -17.22 4.33 -28.79
N ARG A 106 -16.03 4.83 -28.42
CA ARG A 106 -15.51 6.13 -28.89
C ARG A 106 -14.87 6.06 -30.27
N MET A 107 -14.18 4.96 -30.61
CA MET A 107 -13.44 4.82 -31.85
C MET A 107 -14.28 4.16 -32.93
N LYS A 108 -14.73 4.95 -33.90
CA LYS A 108 -15.52 4.47 -35.04
C LYS A 108 -14.69 3.60 -36.01
N ASP A 109 -13.38 3.82 -36.07
CA ASP A 109 -12.47 3.03 -36.91
C ASP A 109 -12.00 1.78 -36.15
N LYS A 110 -12.40 0.60 -36.66
CA LYS A 110 -12.07 -0.69 -36.06
C LYS A 110 -10.56 -0.97 -36.07
N ASN A 111 -9.83 -0.56 -37.11
CA ASN A 111 -8.41 -0.83 -37.22
C ASN A 111 -7.62 -0.02 -36.20
N ILE A 112 -7.98 1.24 -36.01
CA ILE A 112 -7.37 2.09 -34.97
C ILE A 112 -7.75 1.57 -33.59
N CYS A 113 -9.01 1.15 -33.38
CA CYS A 113 -9.47 0.56 -32.12
C CYS A 113 -8.64 -0.68 -31.72
N TYR A 114 -8.38 -1.60 -32.65
CA TYR A 114 -7.56 -2.79 -32.37
C TYR A 114 -6.12 -2.44 -31.99
N GLU A 115 -5.48 -1.52 -32.72
CA GLU A 115 -4.10 -1.11 -32.43
C GLU A 115 -4.00 -0.41 -31.07
N VAL A 116 -4.99 0.41 -30.71
CA VAL A 116 -5.09 1.03 -29.39
C VAL A 116 -5.21 -0.04 -28.30
N ILE A 117 -6.10 -1.03 -28.48
CA ILE A 117 -6.29 -2.11 -27.50
C ILE A 117 -5.02 -2.94 -27.33
N GLU A 118 -4.32 -3.25 -28.42
CA GLU A 118 -3.07 -4.02 -28.37
C GLU A 118 -1.97 -3.28 -27.60
N LYS A 119 -1.75 -1.98 -27.88
CA LYS A 119 -0.81 -1.15 -27.13
C LYS A 119 -1.19 -1.00 -25.66
N ILE A 120 -2.48 -0.84 -25.35
CA ILE A 120 -2.95 -0.81 -23.96
C ILE A 120 -2.64 -2.13 -23.26
N MET A 121 -2.87 -3.28 -23.91
CA MET A 121 -2.55 -4.58 -23.31
C MET A 121 -1.06 -4.73 -23.01
N GLU A 122 -0.18 -4.18 -23.84
CA GLU A 122 1.26 -4.16 -23.60
C GLU A 122 1.61 -3.28 -22.38
N ASP A 123 1.15 -2.03 -22.36
CA ASP A 123 1.45 -1.10 -21.28
C ASP A 123 0.83 -1.53 -19.94
N LEU A 124 -0.36 -2.13 -19.96
CA LEU A 124 -1.01 -2.64 -18.76
C LEU A 124 -0.28 -3.81 -18.13
N LYS A 125 0.49 -4.61 -18.87
CA LYS A 125 1.35 -5.64 -18.26
C LYS A 125 2.40 -5.00 -17.35
N SER A 126 2.96 -3.87 -17.77
CA SER A 126 3.93 -3.10 -16.96
C SER A 126 3.28 -2.53 -15.70
N VAL A 127 2.11 -1.91 -15.83
CA VAL A 127 1.35 -1.37 -14.69
C VAL A 127 0.93 -2.48 -13.72
N SER A 128 0.46 -3.62 -14.23
CA SER A 128 0.08 -4.78 -13.42
C SER A 128 1.27 -5.30 -12.59
N LYS A 129 2.46 -5.40 -13.18
CA LYS A 129 3.70 -5.78 -12.48
C LYS A 129 4.02 -4.83 -11.31
N LYS A 130 3.91 -3.51 -11.52
CA LYS A 130 4.12 -2.49 -10.47
C LYS A 130 3.19 -2.72 -9.26
N TYR A 131 1.92 -3.06 -9.48
CA TYR A 131 0.99 -3.33 -8.38
C TYR A 131 1.24 -4.69 -7.70
N GLN A 132 1.71 -5.71 -8.44
CA GLN A 132 2.13 -6.98 -7.85
C GLN A 132 3.33 -6.79 -6.90
N GLU A 133 4.32 -6.00 -7.31
CA GLU A 133 5.50 -5.67 -6.49
C GLU A 133 5.11 -4.87 -5.22
N LYS A 134 4.25 -3.85 -5.37
CA LYS A 134 3.71 -3.10 -4.22
C LYS A 134 2.96 -4.01 -3.23
N ASN A 135 2.15 -4.95 -3.73
CA ASN A 135 1.40 -5.86 -2.87
C ASN A 135 2.34 -6.84 -2.14
N ALA A 136 3.38 -7.34 -2.82
CA ALA A 136 4.38 -8.21 -2.19
C ALA A 136 5.07 -7.51 -1.00
N LEU A 137 5.44 -6.24 -1.16
CA LEU A 137 6.01 -5.41 -0.09
C LEU A 137 5.03 -5.21 1.08
N LEU A 138 3.75 -4.96 0.81
CA LEU A 138 2.73 -4.84 1.86
C LEU A 138 2.58 -6.15 2.66
N VAL A 139 2.56 -7.30 1.98
CA VAL A 139 2.47 -8.62 2.63
C VAL A 139 3.70 -8.89 3.49
N GLU A 140 4.90 -8.56 2.99
CA GLU A 140 6.14 -8.72 3.77
C GLU A 140 6.15 -7.83 5.02
N ASN A 141 5.73 -6.57 4.90
CA ASN A 141 5.63 -5.65 6.03
C ASN A 141 4.61 -6.12 7.08
N GLU A 142 3.46 -6.64 6.64
CA GLU A 142 2.47 -7.18 7.58
C GLU A 142 2.99 -8.43 8.30
N LYS A 143 3.73 -9.31 7.60
CA LYS A 143 4.41 -10.45 8.24
C LYS A 143 5.41 -9.98 9.30
N LYS A 144 6.23 -8.98 8.99
CA LYS A 144 7.18 -8.38 9.96
C LYS A 144 6.44 -7.80 11.18
N ARG A 145 5.34 -7.08 10.95
CA ARG A 145 4.51 -6.50 12.02
C ARG A 145 3.94 -7.58 12.94
N VAL A 146 3.38 -8.65 12.37
CA VAL A 146 2.83 -9.77 13.13
C VAL A 146 3.92 -10.47 13.95
N ASN A 147 5.11 -10.66 13.38
CA ASN A 147 6.25 -11.25 14.10
C ASN A 147 6.70 -10.38 15.28
N LEU A 148 6.82 -9.06 15.09
CA LEU A 148 7.16 -8.13 16.17
C LEU A 148 6.13 -8.17 17.32
N ILE A 149 4.84 -8.28 17.00
CA ILE A 149 3.79 -8.42 18.02
C ILE A 149 3.95 -9.74 18.79
N LYS A 150 4.27 -10.84 18.10
CA LYS A 150 4.51 -12.14 18.74
C LYS A 150 5.74 -12.09 19.66
N GLU A 151 6.84 -11.53 19.19
CA GLU A 151 8.08 -11.36 19.97
C GLU A 151 7.83 -10.51 21.21
N LYS A 152 7.11 -9.39 21.07
CA LYS A 152 6.73 -8.53 22.19
C LYS A 152 5.91 -9.28 23.24
N ARG A 153 4.90 -10.06 22.81
CA ARG A 153 4.09 -10.89 23.73
C ARG A 153 4.94 -11.93 24.45
N GLN A 154 5.83 -12.62 23.74
CA GLN A 154 6.75 -13.59 24.35
C GLN A 154 7.66 -12.93 25.39
N HIS A 155 8.17 -11.73 25.11
CA HIS A 155 9.00 -10.98 26.04
C HIS A 155 8.21 -10.53 27.27
N GLU A 156 6.97 -10.03 27.09
CA GLU A 156 6.07 -9.67 28.19
C GLU A 156 5.74 -10.88 29.09
N GLU A 157 5.47 -12.05 28.49
CA GLU A 157 5.27 -13.30 29.23
C GLU A 157 6.52 -13.73 30.01
N GLN A 158 7.72 -13.57 29.44
CA GLN A 158 8.98 -13.85 30.14
C GLN A 158 9.19 -12.91 31.33
N ILE A 159 8.89 -11.61 31.18
CA ILE A 159 8.94 -10.66 32.29
C ILE A 159 7.96 -11.09 33.39
N ALA A 160 6.70 -11.40 33.02
CA ALA A 160 5.68 -11.81 33.98
C ALA A 160 6.11 -13.05 34.77
N ARG A 161 6.70 -14.06 34.11
CA ARG A 161 7.24 -15.26 34.77
C ARG A 161 8.38 -14.92 35.73
N LYS A 162 9.35 -14.11 35.31
CA LYS A 162 10.48 -13.70 36.18
C LYS A 162 10.01 -12.90 37.40
N ASN A 163 9.01 -12.04 37.23
CA ASN A 163 8.43 -11.29 38.35
C ASN A 163 7.73 -12.22 39.34
N ALA A 164 6.92 -13.16 38.86
CA ALA A 164 6.27 -14.16 39.71
C ALA A 164 7.28 -15.03 40.47
N GLU A 165 8.37 -15.47 39.82
CA GLU A 165 9.45 -16.21 40.48
C GLU A 165 10.15 -15.37 41.56
N THR A 166 10.36 -14.07 41.30
CA THR A 166 10.99 -13.14 42.25
C THR A 166 10.10 -12.91 43.46
N GLU A 167 8.79 -12.71 43.26
CA GLU A 167 7.81 -12.58 44.33
C GLU A 167 7.73 -13.85 45.19
N ALA A 168 7.70 -15.03 44.56
CA ALA A 168 7.70 -16.32 45.28
C ALA A 168 8.96 -16.50 46.14
N LYS A 169 10.14 -16.15 45.61
CA LYS A 169 11.40 -16.17 46.38
C LYS A 169 11.37 -15.21 47.57
N LEU A 170 10.86 -14.00 47.37
CA LEU A 170 10.72 -13.01 48.43
C LEU A 170 9.77 -13.48 49.53
N GLU A 171 8.67 -14.12 49.16
CA GLU A 171 7.71 -14.69 50.12
C GLU A 171 8.33 -15.85 50.91
N ALA A 172 9.07 -16.74 50.24
CA ALA A 172 9.79 -17.83 50.89
C ALA A 172 10.81 -17.31 51.91
N GLN A 173 11.61 -16.30 51.54
CA GLN A 173 12.56 -15.66 52.46
C GLN A 173 11.87 -15.01 53.67
N LYS A 174 10.73 -14.35 53.46
CA LYS A 174 9.95 -13.76 54.55
C LYS A 174 9.43 -14.83 55.53
N ARG A 175 8.92 -15.95 55.01
CA ARG A 175 8.46 -17.08 55.84
C ARG A 175 9.60 -17.72 56.61
N GLU A 176 10.74 -17.94 55.97
CA GLU A 176 11.93 -18.49 56.62
C GLU A 176 12.44 -17.58 57.74
N HIS A 177 12.50 -16.28 57.51
CA HIS A 177 12.87 -15.30 58.52
C HIS A 177 11.88 -15.27 59.71
N GLN A 178 10.57 -15.36 59.45
CA GLN A 178 9.56 -15.46 60.51
C GLN A 178 9.75 -16.72 61.36
N LEU A 179 9.95 -17.88 60.73
CA LEU A 179 10.22 -19.14 61.43
C LEU A 179 11.50 -19.05 62.26
N GLN A 180 12.55 -18.39 61.75
CA GLN A 180 13.79 -18.19 62.50
C GLN A 180 13.59 -17.27 63.71
N GLN A 181 12.83 -16.19 63.57
CA GLN A 181 12.48 -15.32 64.71
C GLN A 181 11.69 -16.07 65.77
N GLU A 182 10.76 -16.96 65.37
CA GLU A 182 9.99 -17.77 66.29
C GLU A 182 10.86 -18.79 67.05
N ARG A 183 11.79 -19.46 66.35
CA ARG A 183 12.78 -20.35 66.97
C ARG A 183 13.65 -19.62 67.99
N ASN A 184 14.16 -18.43 67.63
CA ASN A 184 14.97 -17.63 68.54
C ASN A 184 14.19 -17.24 69.81
N ARG A 185 12.91 -16.84 69.68
CA ARG A 185 12.04 -16.54 70.83
C ARG A 185 11.83 -17.75 71.74
N GLN A 186 11.64 -18.93 71.15
CA GLN A 186 11.49 -20.17 71.91
C GLN A 186 12.79 -20.54 72.66
N GLU A 187 13.95 -20.39 72.02
CA GLU A 187 15.24 -20.63 72.67
C GLU A 187 15.53 -19.63 73.80
N GLU A 188 15.23 -18.35 73.60
CA GLU A 188 15.36 -17.32 74.64
C GLU A 188 14.44 -17.62 75.82
N ALA A 189 13.18 -17.99 75.57
CA ALA A 189 12.24 -18.40 76.61
C ALA A 189 12.75 -19.63 77.38
N LYS A 190 13.33 -20.62 76.68
CA LYS A 190 13.93 -21.81 77.29
C LYS A 190 15.13 -21.44 78.17
N ARG A 191 16.04 -20.59 77.68
CA ARG A 191 17.19 -20.11 78.46
C ARG A 191 16.76 -19.33 79.70
N ALA A 192 15.73 -18.48 79.58
CA ALA A 192 15.17 -17.74 80.71
C ALA A 192 14.56 -18.68 81.75
N ALA A 193 13.81 -19.71 81.32
CA ALA A 193 13.25 -20.72 82.21
C ALA A 193 14.34 -21.55 82.91
N GLU A 194 15.39 -21.96 82.19
CA GLU A 194 16.54 -22.66 82.76
C GLU A 194 17.32 -21.80 83.77
N ALA A 195 17.47 -20.49 83.50
CA ALA A 195 18.10 -19.55 84.42
C ALA A 195 17.25 -19.34 85.69
N ALA A 196 15.93 -19.20 85.55
CA ALA A 196 15.01 -19.11 86.69
C ALA A 196 15.06 -20.38 87.56
N ALA A 197 15.07 -21.56 86.94
CA ALA A 197 15.17 -22.84 87.65
C ALA A 197 16.52 -23.02 88.38
N ARG A 198 17.62 -22.46 87.85
CA ARG A 198 18.92 -22.44 88.55
C ARG A 198 18.90 -21.50 89.74
N PHE A 199 18.30 -20.31 89.59
CA PHE A 199 18.17 -19.34 90.67
C PHE A 199 17.34 -19.87 91.85
N GLU A 200 16.28 -20.65 91.58
CA GLU A 200 15.51 -21.31 92.65
C GLU A 200 16.32 -22.39 93.37
N LYS A 201 17.17 -23.15 92.67
CA LYS A 201 18.05 -24.15 93.29
C LYS A 201 19.17 -23.56 94.15
N GLU A 202 19.60 -22.33 93.90
CA GLU A 202 20.62 -21.65 94.72
C GLU A 202 20.04 -20.99 95.99
N LYS A 203 18.71 -20.94 96.14
CA LYS A 203 18.02 -20.42 97.34
C LYS A 203 17.66 -21.48 98.38
N THR A 204 17.87 -22.77 98.07
CA THR A 204 17.69 -23.92 98.97
C THR A 204 19.03 -24.48 99.39
#